data_AF-A0A645I4K5-F1
#
_entry.id   AF-A0A645I4K5-F1
#
_cell.length_a   1.000
_cell.length_b   1.000
_cell.length_c   1.000
_cell.angle_alpha   90.00
_cell.angle_beta   90.00
_cell.angle_gamma   90.00
#
_symmetry.space_group_name_H-M   'P 1'
#
loop_
_entity.id
_entity.type
_entity.pdbx_description
1 polymer ?
#
loop_
_entity_poly.entity_id
_entity_poly.type
_entity_poly.pdbx_seq_one_letter_code
_entity_poly.pdbx_strand_id
1 'polypeptide(L)'
;MQTYLIPLFFQFKYFNFFGIGALPGWQVNLTNTEMTHYLTAFLGSGLRSGLFILLFTQFFKGMPQELENAARVDGCGEAKTFVKIMVPNALSVYLVVFIMSLVWYWNEYFFPSVMLSQRPLMATKIGMLRTLVNMNSKTAAYGDGLTETVVIYAGAILFILPLFIMYMAAQKYFIQSVERTGITG
;
A
#
# COMPACT_ATOMS: atom_id res chain seq x y z
N MET A 1 4.82 6.77 -17.82
CA MET A 1 4.35 5.64 -17.00
C MET A 1 4.33 4.30 -17.76
N GLN A 2 3.99 4.26 -19.06
CA GLN A 2 3.95 3.00 -19.84
C GLN A 2 5.30 2.28 -20.00
N THR A 3 6.43 2.99 -20.01
CA THR A 3 7.75 2.40 -20.30
C THR A 3 8.24 1.42 -19.23
N TYR A 4 7.82 1.58 -17.97
CA TYR A 4 8.20 0.68 -16.87
C TYR A 4 7.27 -0.53 -16.71
N LEU A 5 6.06 -0.47 -17.27
CA LEU A 5 5.05 -1.51 -17.10
C LEU A 5 5.33 -2.76 -17.90
N ILE A 6 5.81 -2.60 -19.14
CA ILE A 6 6.07 -3.73 -20.04
C ILE A 6 7.18 -4.63 -19.46
N PRO A 7 8.34 -4.10 -19.01
CA PRO A 7 9.36 -4.92 -18.35
C PRO A 7 8.85 -5.59 -17.07
N LEU A 8 8.07 -4.87 -16.26
CA LEU A 8 7.55 -5.38 -14.99
C LEU A 8 6.55 -6.54 -15.20
N PHE A 9 5.68 -6.45 -16.21
CA PHE A 9 4.79 -7.55 -16.58
C PHE A 9 5.56 -8.81 -16.95
N PHE A 10 6.63 -8.68 -17.75
CA PHE A 10 7.48 -9.83 -18.10
C PHE A 10 8.22 -10.39 -16.88
N GLN A 11 8.60 -9.56 -15.92
CA GLN A 11 9.24 -10.00 -14.69
C GLN A 11 8.31 -10.85 -13.80
N PHE A 12 7.01 -10.53 -13.71
CA PHE A 12 6.05 -11.35 -12.96
C PHE A 12 5.55 -12.57 -13.73
N LYS A 13 5.52 -12.48 -15.06
CA LYS A 13 5.20 -13.61 -15.94
C LYS A 13 6.29 -14.68 -15.93
N TYR A 14 7.56 -14.25 -15.89
CA TYR A 14 8.73 -15.10 -15.79
C TYR A 14 9.42 -14.87 -14.44
N PHE A 15 8.68 -15.13 -13.35
CA PHE A 15 9.19 -14.83 -12.01
C PHE A 15 10.37 -15.75 -11.66
N ASN A 16 11.57 -15.16 -11.66
CA ASN A 16 12.80 -15.82 -11.32
C ASN A 16 13.24 -15.39 -9.92
N PHE A 17 12.87 -16.16 -8.89
CA PHE A 17 13.47 -15.97 -7.57
C PHE A 17 14.92 -16.45 -7.61
N PHE A 18 15.89 -15.53 -7.50
CA PHE A 18 17.31 -15.87 -7.37
C PHE A 18 17.90 -16.74 -8.51
N GLY A 19 17.29 -16.71 -9.70
CA GLY A 19 17.71 -17.52 -10.86
C GLY A 19 17.10 -18.92 -10.97
N ILE A 20 16.25 -19.33 -10.01
CA ILE A 20 15.64 -20.67 -9.98
C ILE A 20 14.53 -20.83 -11.03
N GLY A 21 13.80 -19.76 -11.37
CA GLY A 21 12.76 -19.81 -12.40
C GLY A 21 13.28 -19.88 -13.86
N ALA A 22 14.60 -19.75 -14.05
CA ALA A 22 15.26 -19.90 -15.36
C ALA A 22 15.53 -21.37 -15.71
N LEU A 23 15.26 -22.30 -14.79
CA LEU A 23 15.38 -23.74 -15.03
C LEU A 23 14.26 -24.20 -15.98
N PRO A 24 14.57 -25.00 -17.01
CA PRO A 24 13.55 -25.54 -17.91
C PRO A 24 12.55 -26.39 -17.10
N GLY A 25 11.27 -25.99 -17.10
CA GLY A 25 10.18 -26.69 -16.42
C GLY A 25 9.67 -26.05 -15.11
N TRP A 26 10.35 -25.05 -14.55
CA TRP A 26 9.96 -24.36 -13.30
C TRP A 26 9.65 -22.88 -13.52
N GLN A 27 8.88 -22.57 -14.58
CA GLN A 27 8.42 -21.20 -14.81
C GLN A 27 7.20 -20.92 -13.93
N VAL A 28 7.42 -20.24 -12.81
CA VAL A 28 6.34 -19.78 -11.93
C VAL A 28 5.73 -18.52 -12.53
N ASN A 29 4.54 -18.64 -13.08
CA ASN A 29 3.78 -17.49 -13.54
C ASN A 29 2.96 -16.93 -12.37
N LEU A 30 3.33 -15.74 -11.89
CA LEU A 30 2.60 -15.05 -10.82
C LEU A 30 1.52 -14.10 -11.35
N THR A 31 1.40 -13.94 -12.67
CA THR A 31 0.31 -13.15 -13.27
C THR A 31 -1.04 -13.77 -12.95
N ASN A 32 -2.04 -12.94 -12.65
CA ASN A 32 -3.37 -13.34 -12.16
C ASN A 32 -3.45 -13.97 -10.75
N THR A 33 -2.38 -13.89 -9.94
CA THR A 33 -2.42 -14.30 -8.52
C THR A 33 -2.26 -13.09 -7.59
N GLU A 34 -3.12 -12.98 -6.57
CA GLU A 34 -3.07 -11.92 -5.54
C GLU A 34 -1.68 -11.82 -4.86
N MET A 35 -0.92 -12.92 -4.88
CA MET A 35 0.42 -13.04 -4.34
C MET A 35 1.43 -12.07 -4.99
N THR A 36 1.20 -11.62 -6.23
CA THR A 36 2.04 -10.59 -6.87
C THR A 36 2.05 -9.28 -6.09
N HIS A 37 0.91 -8.89 -5.50
CA HIS A 37 0.81 -7.68 -4.69
C HIS A 37 1.46 -7.83 -3.32
N TYR A 38 1.25 -8.97 -2.65
CA TYR A 38 1.84 -9.21 -1.34
C TYR A 38 3.37 -9.39 -1.42
N LEU A 39 3.88 -10.06 -2.46
CA LEU A 39 5.32 -10.24 -2.65
C LEU A 39 6.04 -8.92 -2.92
N THR A 40 5.46 -8.06 -3.75
CA THR A 40 6.06 -6.74 -4.03
C THR A 40 6.07 -5.83 -2.82
N ALA A 41 4.99 -5.85 -2.02
CA ALA A 41 4.94 -5.14 -0.75
C ALA A 41 5.98 -5.67 0.25
N PHE A 42 6.11 -7.00 0.36
CA PHE A 42 7.02 -7.65 1.30
C PHE A 42 8.50 -7.44 0.94
N LEU A 43 8.84 -7.48 -0.34
CA LEU A 43 10.22 -7.32 -0.83
C LEU A 43 10.71 -5.85 -0.83
N GLY A 44 9.96 -4.92 -0.22
CA GLY A 44 10.36 -3.50 -0.10
C GLY A 44 10.22 -2.69 -1.40
N SER A 45 9.83 -3.33 -2.50
CA SER A 45 9.46 -2.70 -3.78
C SER A 45 7.97 -2.37 -3.85
N GLY A 46 7.35 -2.07 -2.69
CA GLY A 46 5.95 -1.71 -2.59
C GLY A 46 5.65 -0.35 -3.21
N LEU A 47 4.36 -0.03 -3.33
CA LEU A 47 3.93 1.26 -3.85
C LEU A 47 4.59 2.40 -3.06
N ARG A 48 5.30 3.29 -3.78
CA ARG A 48 5.93 4.50 -3.22
C ARG A 48 6.90 4.25 -2.05
N SER A 49 7.55 3.08 -2.01
CA SER A 49 8.50 2.70 -0.95
C SER A 49 9.59 3.77 -0.68
N GLY A 50 10.07 4.46 -1.71
CA GLY A 50 11.06 5.54 -1.56
C GLY A 50 10.62 6.66 -0.61
N LEU A 51 9.33 7.06 -0.63
CA LEU A 51 8.82 8.09 0.29
C LEU A 51 8.78 7.58 1.73
N PHE A 52 8.39 6.33 1.94
CA PHE A 52 8.37 5.73 3.28
C PHE A 52 9.78 5.57 3.86
N ILE A 53 10.75 5.16 3.04
CA ILE A 53 12.16 5.10 3.43
C ILE A 53 12.65 6.48 3.85
N LEU A 54 12.30 7.54 3.09
CA LEU A 54 12.67 8.90 3.45
C LEU A 54 12.02 9.34 4.77
N LEU A 55 10.72 9.09 4.98
CA LEU A 55 10.04 9.44 6.22
C LEU A 55 10.69 8.78 7.45
N PHE A 56 10.97 7.48 7.38
CA PHE A 56 11.70 6.80 8.45
C PHE A 56 13.10 7.37 8.63
N THR A 57 13.85 7.58 7.54
CA THR A 57 15.20 8.13 7.62
C THR A 57 15.22 9.51 8.28
N GLN A 58 14.30 10.40 7.92
CA GLN A 58 14.21 11.73 8.51
C GLN A 58 13.85 11.66 10.00
N PHE A 59 12.94 10.75 10.37
CA PHE A 59 12.57 10.58 11.76
C PHE A 59 13.71 10.02 12.62
N PHE A 60 14.37 8.96 12.17
CA PHE A 60 15.50 8.37 12.90
C PHE A 60 16.67 9.35 13.01
N LYS A 61 16.93 10.17 11.98
CA LYS A 61 17.94 11.25 12.04
C LYS A 61 17.57 12.37 13.01
N GLY A 62 16.29 12.61 13.24
CA GLY A 62 15.80 13.62 14.18
C GLY A 62 15.80 13.18 15.64
N MET A 63 16.09 11.90 15.94
CA MET A 63 16.10 11.42 17.33
C MET A 63 17.35 11.86 18.09
N PRO A 64 17.22 12.16 19.41
CA PRO A 64 18.37 12.56 20.23
C PRO A 64 19.42 11.45 20.30
N GLN A 65 20.68 11.82 20.06
CA GLN A 65 21.83 10.90 20.17
C GLN A 65 22.06 10.40 21.61
N GLU A 66 21.55 11.13 22.59
CA GLU A 66 21.58 10.77 24.02
C GLU A 66 20.94 9.40 24.29
N LEU A 67 19.90 9.02 23.54
CA LEU A 67 19.25 7.72 23.68
C LEU A 67 20.20 6.56 23.33
N GLU A 68 21.04 6.75 22.31
CA GLU A 68 22.04 5.77 21.89
C GLU A 68 23.20 5.71 22.90
N ASN A 69 23.65 6.87 23.39
CA ASN A 69 24.71 6.96 24.39
C ASN A 69 24.29 6.30 25.72
N ALA A 70 23.06 6.54 26.18
CA ALA A 70 22.51 5.89 27.37
C ALA A 70 22.45 4.37 27.20
N ALA A 71 21.95 3.89 26.06
CA ALA A 71 21.91 2.46 25.76
C ALA A 71 23.30 1.80 25.74
N ARG A 72 24.31 2.53 25.25
CA ARG A 72 25.71 2.08 25.24
C ARG A 72 26.30 2.02 26.65
N VAL A 73 25.98 2.97 27.52
CA VAL A 73 26.35 2.94 28.95
C VAL A 73 25.70 1.74 29.66
N ASP A 74 24.44 1.42 29.33
CA ASP A 74 23.72 0.25 29.84
C ASP A 74 24.20 -1.09 29.23
N GLY A 75 25.24 -1.07 28.39
CA GLY A 75 25.81 -2.27 27.77
C GLY A 75 24.89 -2.93 26.71
N CYS A 76 23.91 -2.21 26.18
CA CYS A 76 23.12 -2.70 25.05
C CYS A 76 23.90 -2.58 23.74
N GLY A 77 24.00 -3.68 22.99
CA GLY A 77 24.56 -3.67 21.63
C GLY A 77 23.65 -2.96 20.63
N GLU A 78 24.23 -2.46 19.54
CA GLU A 78 23.55 -1.60 18.53
C GLU A 78 22.21 -2.16 18.02
N ALA A 79 22.16 -3.46 17.69
CA ALA A 79 20.93 -4.10 17.22
C ALA A 79 19.82 -4.11 18.30
N LYS A 80 20.21 -4.29 19.56
CA LYS A 80 19.29 -4.28 20.71
C LYS A 80 18.81 -2.86 21.00
N THR A 81 19.69 -1.87 20.90
CA THR A 81 19.36 -0.44 21.01
C THR A 81 18.34 -0.04 19.95
N PHE A 82 18.57 -0.43 18.69
CA PHE A 82 17.63 -0.14 17.61
C PHE A 82 16.23 -0.75 17.87
N VAL A 83 16.16 -2.07 18.11
CA VAL A 83 14.87 -2.76 18.23
C VAL A 83 14.13 -2.41 19.52
N LYS A 84 14.84 -2.23 20.64
CA LYS A 84 14.23 -2.06 21.96
C LYS A 84 13.99 -0.61 22.35
N ILE A 85 14.75 0.33 21.79
CA ILE A 85 14.68 1.76 22.17
C ILE A 85 14.23 2.60 20.98
N MET A 86 14.90 2.51 19.83
CA MET A 86 14.58 3.37 18.69
C MET A 86 13.23 3.03 18.03
N VAL A 87 12.95 1.74 17.79
CA VAL A 87 11.72 1.30 17.11
C VAL A 87 10.44 1.66 17.91
N PRO A 88 10.34 1.42 19.23
CA PRO A 88 9.15 1.80 20.00
C PRO A 88 8.92 3.32 20.04
N ASN A 89 9.99 4.11 20.07
CA ASN A 89 9.90 5.57 20.02
C ASN A 89 9.45 6.09 18.65
N ALA A 90 9.65 5.30 17.58
CA ALA A 90 9.18 5.62 16.23
C ALA A 90 7.71 5.28 15.96
N LEU A 91 6.93 4.88 16.97
CA LEU A 91 5.50 4.54 16.84
C LEU A 91 4.70 5.59 16.04
N SER A 92 4.98 6.87 16.29
CA SER A 92 4.37 8.01 15.59
C SER A 92 4.56 7.92 14.07
N VAL A 93 5.77 7.63 13.59
CA VAL A 93 6.04 7.51 12.15
C VAL A 93 5.55 6.20 11.58
N TYR A 94 5.56 5.11 12.36
CA TYR A 94 4.88 3.88 11.95
C TYR A 94 3.39 4.12 11.66
N LEU A 95 2.69 4.91 12.49
CA LEU A 95 1.28 5.25 12.26
C LEU A 95 1.09 6.07 10.98
N VAL A 96 1.94 7.08 10.74
CA VAL A 96 1.87 7.91 9.53
C VAL A 96 2.08 7.05 8.27
N VAL A 97 3.13 6.24 8.25
CA VAL A 97 3.43 5.34 7.12
C VAL A 97 2.33 4.32 6.94
N PHE A 98 1.80 3.73 8.02
CA PHE A 98 0.71 2.77 7.96
C PHE A 98 -0.53 3.36 7.28
N ILE A 99 -1.01 4.53 7.75
CA ILE A 99 -2.19 5.20 7.19
C ILE A 99 -1.96 5.58 5.72
N MET A 100 -0.82 6.21 5.41
CA MET A 100 -0.50 6.59 4.04
C MET A 100 -0.43 5.37 3.11
N SER A 101 0.21 4.29 3.56
CA SER A 101 0.30 3.05 2.79
C SER A 101 -1.08 2.46 2.52
N LEU A 102 -1.95 2.41 3.53
CA LEU A 102 -3.30 1.86 3.39
C LEU A 102 -4.10 2.67 2.37
N VAL A 103 -4.11 4.00 2.48
CA VAL A 103 -4.81 4.88 1.53
C VAL A 103 -4.29 4.67 0.11
N TRP A 104 -2.98 4.57 -0.07
CA TRP A 104 -2.39 4.37 -1.39
C TRP A 104 -2.69 3.00 -1.99
N TYR A 105 -2.55 1.92 -1.22
CA TYR A 105 -2.90 0.58 -1.70
C TYR A 105 -4.40 0.44 -1.95
N TRP A 106 -5.26 1.10 -1.16
CA TRP A 106 -6.71 1.09 -1.38
C TRP A 106 -7.11 1.76 -2.69
N ASN A 107 -6.44 2.86 -3.04
CA ASN A 107 -6.71 3.62 -4.27
C ASN A 107 -5.88 3.14 -5.47
N GLU A 108 -5.03 2.12 -5.30
CA GLU A 108 -4.19 1.61 -6.37
C GLU A 108 -5.02 0.79 -7.36
N TYR A 109 -5.36 1.42 -8.48
CA TYR A 109 -6.11 0.82 -9.58
C TYR A 109 -5.18 0.29 -10.69
N PHE A 110 -4.10 1.01 -10.96
CA PHE A 110 -3.37 0.92 -12.22
C PHE A 110 -2.51 -0.34 -12.29
N PHE A 111 -1.69 -0.59 -11.28
CA PHE A 111 -0.86 -1.79 -11.22
C PHE A 111 -1.68 -3.11 -11.25
N PRO A 112 -2.72 -3.29 -10.42
CA PRO A 112 -3.53 -4.51 -10.48
C PRO A 112 -4.30 -4.66 -11.78
N SER A 113 -4.75 -3.56 -12.41
CA SER A 113 -5.44 -3.67 -13.70
C SER A 113 -4.59 -4.33 -14.80
N VAL A 114 -3.26 -4.16 -14.74
CA VAL A 114 -2.33 -4.76 -15.71
C VAL A 114 -1.88 -6.16 -15.29
N MET A 115 -1.72 -6.43 -13.99
CA MET A 115 -1.21 -7.73 -13.48
C MET A 115 -2.29 -8.78 -13.21
N LEU A 116 -3.52 -8.36 -12.92
CA LEU A 116 -4.65 -9.18 -12.45
C LEU A 116 -5.86 -9.05 -13.39
N SER A 117 -5.64 -9.21 -14.69
CA SER A 117 -6.70 -9.04 -15.69
C SER A 117 -7.89 -10.01 -15.52
N GLN A 118 -7.69 -11.20 -14.94
CA GLN A 118 -8.76 -12.20 -14.72
C GLN A 118 -9.42 -12.12 -13.33
N ARG A 119 -8.77 -11.51 -12.33
CA ARG A 119 -9.27 -11.39 -10.95
C ARG A 119 -9.07 -9.96 -10.45
N PRO A 120 -9.87 -9.00 -10.95
CA PRO A 120 -9.68 -7.60 -10.61
C PRO A 120 -9.99 -7.35 -9.13
N LEU A 121 -9.09 -6.64 -8.44
CA LEU A 121 -9.32 -6.13 -7.09
C LEU A 121 -10.46 -5.11 -7.06
N MET A 122 -10.97 -4.81 -5.86
CA MET A 122 -12.08 -3.87 -5.66
C MET A 122 -11.81 -2.50 -6.31
N ALA A 123 -10.59 -1.96 -6.15
CA ALA A 123 -10.18 -0.70 -6.79
C ALA A 123 -10.26 -0.78 -8.33
N THR A 124 -9.84 -1.90 -8.92
CA THR A 124 -9.94 -2.17 -10.36
C THR A 124 -11.40 -2.23 -10.83
N LYS A 125 -12.28 -2.88 -10.06
CA LYS A 125 -13.72 -2.96 -10.35
C LYS A 125 -14.40 -1.59 -10.30
N ILE A 126 -14.04 -0.75 -9.34
CA ILE A 126 -14.53 0.64 -9.22
C ILE A 126 -14.08 1.48 -10.41
N GLY A 127 -12.80 1.40 -10.79
CA GLY A 127 -12.28 2.14 -11.96
C GLY A 127 -12.94 1.74 -13.28
N MET A 128 -13.40 0.49 -13.40
CA MET A 128 -14.14 -0.02 -14.56
C MET A 128 -15.66 0.00 -14.41
N LEU A 129 -16.20 0.52 -13.29
CA LEU A 129 -17.61 0.39 -12.93
C LEU A 129 -18.53 0.94 -14.03
N ARG A 130 -18.18 2.08 -14.62
CA ARG A 130 -18.95 2.67 -15.74
C ARG A 130 -19.03 1.72 -16.94
N THR A 131 -17.93 1.08 -17.31
CA THR A 131 -17.89 0.10 -18.40
C THR A 131 -18.68 -1.16 -18.05
N LEU A 132 -18.56 -1.65 -16.82
CA LEU A 132 -19.29 -2.83 -16.34
C LEU A 132 -20.80 -2.59 -16.28
N VAL A 133 -21.24 -1.41 -15.85
CA VAL A 133 -22.65 -1.00 -15.85
C VAL A 133 -23.16 -0.90 -17.28
N ASN A 134 -22.44 -0.21 -18.17
CA ASN A 134 -22.80 -0.07 -19.60
C ASN A 134 -22.86 -1.42 -20.36
N MET A 135 -22.06 -2.41 -19.96
CA MET A 135 -22.12 -3.76 -20.55
C MET A 135 -23.33 -4.55 -20.06
N ASN A 136 -23.73 -4.37 -18.79
CA ASN A 136 -24.89 -5.06 -18.20
C ASN A 136 -26.23 -4.38 -18.52
N SER A 137 -26.25 -3.07 -18.80
CA SER A 137 -27.45 -2.35 -19.21
C SER A 137 -27.91 -2.69 -20.64
N LYS A 138 -27.09 -3.38 -21.44
CA LYS A 138 -27.54 -4.02 -22.69
C LYS A 138 -28.39 -5.28 -22.46
N THR A 139 -28.35 -5.85 -21.26
CA THR A 139 -29.01 -7.13 -20.91
C THR A 139 -30.11 -6.98 -19.86
N ALA A 140 -30.06 -5.93 -19.06
CA ALA A 140 -31.05 -5.62 -18.04
C ALA A 140 -31.84 -4.36 -18.42
N ALA A 141 -33.10 -4.29 -17.99
CA ALA A 141 -34.09 -3.23 -18.28
C ALA A 141 -33.72 -1.84 -17.70
N TYR A 142 -32.44 -1.50 -17.63
CA TYR A 142 -31.90 -0.20 -17.30
C TYR A 142 -31.83 0.66 -18.57
N GLY A 143 -32.99 0.91 -19.20
CA GLY A 143 -33.10 1.71 -20.43
C GLY A 143 -33.02 3.22 -20.20
N ASP A 144 -32.87 3.67 -18.96
CA ASP A 144 -32.83 5.08 -18.59
C ASP A 144 -31.46 5.43 -18.01
N GLY A 145 -30.72 6.32 -18.68
CA GLY A 145 -29.36 6.73 -18.30
C GLY A 145 -29.27 7.35 -16.89
N LEU A 146 -30.41 7.74 -16.32
CA LEU A 146 -30.53 8.13 -14.92
C LEU A 146 -30.21 6.96 -13.96
N THR A 147 -30.67 5.74 -14.25
CA THR A 147 -30.46 4.59 -13.36
C THR A 147 -29.00 4.12 -13.37
N GLU A 148 -28.33 4.16 -14.53
CA GLU A 148 -26.90 3.85 -14.63
C GLU A 148 -26.06 4.80 -13.77
N THR A 149 -26.41 6.09 -13.82
CA THR A 149 -25.73 7.15 -13.08
C THR A 149 -25.89 6.96 -11.56
N VAL A 150 -27.08 6.60 -11.09
CA VAL A 150 -27.35 6.32 -9.67
C VAL A 150 -26.52 5.14 -9.16
N VAL A 151 -26.41 4.06 -9.94
CA VAL A 151 -25.63 2.87 -9.55
C VAL A 151 -24.14 3.19 -9.44
N ILE A 152 -23.59 4.00 -10.35
CA ILE A 152 -22.18 4.40 -10.33
C ILE A 152 -21.88 5.23 -9.07
N TYR A 153 -22.71 6.23 -8.75
CA TYR A 153 -22.51 7.05 -7.55
C TYR A 153 -22.70 6.26 -6.25
N ALA A 154 -23.68 5.36 -6.19
CA ALA A 154 -23.87 4.48 -5.03
C ALA A 154 -22.64 3.58 -4.81
N GLY A 155 -22.08 3.01 -5.89
CA GLY A 155 -20.84 2.22 -5.83
C GLY A 155 -19.63 3.04 -5.36
N ALA A 156 -19.51 4.29 -5.80
CA ALA A 156 -18.45 5.18 -5.35
C ALA A 156 -18.55 5.50 -3.85
N ILE A 157 -19.76 5.77 -3.34
CA ILE A 157 -19.99 6.01 -1.91
C ILE A 157 -19.60 4.79 -1.08
N LEU A 158 -20.03 3.59 -1.49
CA LEU A 158 -19.68 2.34 -0.81
C LEU A 158 -18.16 2.07 -0.80
N PHE A 159 -17.43 2.48 -1.84
CA PHE A 159 -15.98 2.34 -1.91
C PHE A 159 -15.23 3.30 -0.99
N ILE A 160 -15.75 4.52 -0.81
CA ILE A 160 -15.15 5.54 0.07
C ILE A 160 -15.43 5.22 1.55
N LEU A 161 -16.56 4.59 1.85
CA LEU A 161 -17.05 4.37 3.22
C LEU A 161 -16.04 3.67 4.16
N PRO A 162 -15.33 2.59 3.77
CA PRO A 162 -14.33 1.95 4.62
C PRO A 162 -13.14 2.87 4.95
N LEU A 163 -12.67 3.64 3.96
CA LEU A 163 -11.61 4.63 4.17
C LEU A 163 -12.07 5.74 5.10
N PHE A 164 -13.33 6.16 4.98
CA PHE A 164 -13.91 7.18 5.85
C PHE A 164 -13.99 6.71 7.31
N ILE A 165 -14.46 5.48 7.56
CA ILE A 165 -14.49 4.89 8.91
C ILE A 165 -13.07 4.79 9.48
N MET A 166 -12.12 4.30 8.67
CA MET A 166 -10.73 4.18 9.10
C MET A 166 -10.10 5.54 9.40
N TYR A 167 -10.40 6.57 8.59
CA TYR A 167 -9.94 7.93 8.84
C TYR A 167 -10.46 8.46 10.18
N MET A 168 -11.75 8.29 10.49
CA MET A 168 -12.31 8.69 11.80
C MET A 168 -11.60 7.96 12.95
N ALA A 169 -11.31 6.67 12.79
CA ALA A 169 -10.57 5.89 13.79
C ALA A 169 -9.10 6.33 13.91
N ALA A 170 -8.47 6.75 12.82
CA ALA A 170 -7.07 7.17 12.75
C ALA A 170 -6.85 8.61 13.24
N GLN A 171 -7.83 9.50 13.09
CA GLN A 171 -7.73 10.91 13.44
C GLN A 171 -7.31 11.14 14.90
N LYS A 172 -7.84 10.35 15.84
CA LYS A 172 -7.44 10.42 17.27
C LYS A 172 -5.96 10.08 17.50
N TYR A 173 -5.42 9.12 16.76
CA TYR A 173 -4.01 8.71 16.87
C TYR A 173 -3.09 9.72 16.19
N PHE A 174 -3.55 10.34 15.10
CA PHE A 174 -2.80 11.40 14.43
C PHE A 174 -2.63 12.62 15.33
N ILE A 175 -3.70 13.05 16.03
CA ILE A 175 -3.65 14.16 17.00
C ILE A 175 -2.66 13.82 18.14
N GLN A 176 -2.76 12.64 18.73
CA GLN A 176 -1.83 12.20 19.80
C GLN A 176 -0.37 12.11 19.34
N SER A 177 -0.14 11.73 18.07
CA SER A 177 1.19 11.69 17.48
C SER A 177 1.80 13.09 17.34
N VAL A 178 1.01 14.08 16.90
CA VAL A 178 1.45 15.47 16.74
C VAL A 178 1.73 16.11 18.11
N GLU A 179 0.90 15.81 19.11
CA GLU A 179 1.10 16.29 20.48
C GLU A 179 2.40 15.76 21.09
N ARG A 180 2.72 14.47 20.94
CA ARG A 180 3.98 13.88 21.45
C ARG A 180 5.24 14.49 20.83
N THR A 181 5.18 14.94 19.58
CA THR A 181 6.29 15.62 18.90
C THR A 181 6.44 17.10 19.28
N GLY A 182 5.43 17.68 19.96
CA GLY A 182 5.43 19.09 20.41
C GLY A 182 5.93 19.33 21.83
N ILE A 183 6.15 18.29 22.66
CA ILE A 183 6.58 18.41 24.07
C ILE A 183 8.11 18.54 24.21
N THR A 184 8.75 19.14 23.20
CA THR A 184 10.12 19.68 23.33
C THR A 184 10.05 21.16 23.02
N GLY A 185 9.57 21.91 24.01
CA GLY A 185 9.44 23.36 24.07
C GLY A 185 9.11 23.78 25.49
#